data_AF-A0A7Y7QJ35-F1
#
_entry.id   AF-A0A7Y7QJ35-F1
#
_cell.length_a   1.000
_cell.length_b   1.000
_cell.length_c   1.000
_cell.angle_alpha   90.00
_cell.angle_beta   90.00
_cell.angle_gamma   90.00
#
_symmetry.space_group_name_H-M   'P 1'
#
loop_
_entity.id
_entity.type
_entity.pdbx_description
1 polymer ?
#
loop_
_entity_poly.entity_id
_entity_poly.type
_entity_poly.pdbx_seq_one_letter_code
_entity_poly.pdbx_strand_id
1 'polypeptide(L)'
;YVTNKLYKKQSSEKTSESKVLNEIELPLMMVLKKIEVKGVKISRDKLKEIGIILENEIKRLEKVIYSLAETEFNINSPKQVGEVLFEKLALPKGKKTKTGYSVSAEVLSELAHEFEIAQLIVDYRHYSKLLSTYIEGLSDLLDENDFLHTNYNQTIASTGRLSSTNPNLQNIPSSNGIAGTIREAFISRFENGKILAIDYSQVEVRILAILSGDENLLNAFKNNIDIHHKTAEFLFPNKTITSSERKIAKAVNFGVIYGISSFGLSKMIGISMGDAKTYINKFFESYPKVRLFLDETIKFCEENNYVETIFGRKRYINGINDLNKIVKQASEREATNMPIQGTSADIIKIAMIRIEDFIEKNNLKSLMIMQVHDELVFDIYPGEEQIIQDEVCNIMENVLENKPIKLKTDAKIGTNWREAK
;
A
#
# COMPACT_ATOMS: atom_id res chain seq x y z
N TYR A 1 -3.61 -4.02 38.60
CA TYR A 1 -2.52 -4.79 39.26
C TYR A 1 -1.53 -5.37 38.25
N VAL A 2 -1.98 -6.16 37.26
CA VAL A 2 -1.10 -6.79 36.25
C VAL A 2 -0.36 -5.76 35.38
N THR A 3 -1.07 -4.76 34.84
CA THR A 3 -0.46 -3.70 34.01
C THR A 3 0.67 -2.97 34.72
N ASN A 4 0.48 -2.61 35.99
CA ASN A 4 1.51 -1.94 36.79
C ASN A 4 2.74 -2.84 37.03
N LYS A 5 2.53 -4.15 37.24
CA LYS A 5 3.65 -5.11 37.37
C LYS A 5 4.43 -5.25 36.07
N LEU A 6 3.73 -5.34 34.94
CA LEU A 6 4.36 -5.40 33.62
C LEU A 6 5.12 -4.12 33.31
N TYR A 7 4.52 -2.95 33.57
CA TYR A 7 5.19 -1.66 33.42
C TYR A 7 6.46 -1.59 34.27
N LYS A 8 6.39 -1.92 35.56
CA LYS A 8 7.58 -1.95 36.44
C LYS A 8 8.68 -2.88 35.92
N LYS A 9 8.31 -4.07 35.43
CA LYS A 9 9.26 -5.02 34.83
C LYS A 9 9.89 -4.43 33.56
N GLN A 10 9.08 -3.93 32.64
CA GLN A 10 9.51 -3.30 31.39
C GLN A 10 10.42 -2.09 31.63
N SER A 11 10.12 -1.26 32.62
CA SER A 11 10.96 -0.15 33.04
C SER A 11 12.29 -0.61 33.64
N SER A 12 12.29 -1.66 34.46
CA SER A 12 13.55 -2.23 34.98
C SER A 12 14.45 -2.82 33.88
N GLU A 13 13.84 -3.31 32.79
CA GLU A 13 14.51 -3.82 31.60
C GLU A 13 14.83 -2.71 30.58
N LYS A 14 14.55 -1.43 30.91
CA LYS A 14 14.71 -0.24 30.05
C LYS A 14 13.93 -0.29 28.73
N THR A 15 13.01 -1.21 28.56
CA THR A 15 12.17 -1.31 27.36
C THR A 15 11.22 -0.12 27.22
N SER A 16 10.83 0.51 28.33
CA SER A 16 10.05 1.76 28.33
C SER A 16 10.86 3.02 27.97
N GLU A 17 12.19 2.93 27.91
CA GLU A 17 13.08 4.06 27.52
C GLU A 17 13.27 4.15 25.99
N SER A 18 12.61 3.28 25.22
CA SER A 18 12.67 3.31 23.75
C SER A 18 12.26 4.68 23.21
N LYS A 19 13.14 5.30 22.42
CA LYS A 19 12.84 6.55 21.71
C LYS A 19 11.62 6.39 20.80
N VAL A 20 11.52 5.28 20.09
CA VAL A 20 10.36 4.98 19.24
C VAL A 20 9.05 4.97 20.04
N LEU A 21 9.06 4.40 21.26
CA LEU A 21 7.87 4.40 22.09
C LEU A 21 7.49 5.82 22.53
N ASN A 22 8.45 6.57 23.07
CA ASN A 22 8.19 7.86 23.72
C ASN A 22 8.03 9.03 22.75
N GLU A 23 8.76 9.02 21.63
CA GLU A 23 8.82 10.12 20.66
C GLU A 23 7.91 9.86 19.44
N ILE A 24 7.50 8.61 19.19
CA ILE A 24 6.66 8.26 18.03
C ILE A 24 5.33 7.62 18.47
N GLU A 25 5.34 6.45 19.10
CA GLU A 25 4.10 5.68 19.29
C GLU A 25 3.12 6.31 20.28
N LEU A 26 3.61 6.79 21.43
CA LEU A 26 2.76 7.42 22.45
C LEU A 26 2.18 8.76 21.99
N PRO A 27 2.95 9.70 21.40
CA PRO A 27 2.37 10.93 20.86
C PRO A 27 1.38 10.66 19.72
N LEU A 28 1.71 9.73 18.82
CA LEU A 28 0.85 9.37 17.70
C LEU A 28 -0.52 8.85 18.16
N MET A 29 -0.59 8.11 19.28
CA MET A 29 -1.85 7.59 19.82
C MET A 29 -2.90 8.71 20.02
N MET A 30 -2.47 9.90 20.44
CA MET A 30 -3.37 11.05 20.61
C MET A 30 -3.85 11.62 19.27
N VAL A 31 -2.97 11.63 18.26
CA VAL A 31 -3.33 12.04 16.89
C VAL A 31 -4.34 11.05 16.30
N LEU A 32 -4.08 9.74 16.40
CA LEU A 32 -4.97 8.70 15.90
C LEU A 32 -6.34 8.78 16.58
N LYS A 33 -6.38 8.92 17.90
CA LYS A 33 -7.64 9.11 18.64
C LYS A 33 -8.47 10.28 18.07
N LYS A 34 -7.83 11.41 17.74
CA LYS A 34 -8.54 12.55 17.13
C LYS A 34 -9.09 12.20 15.76
N ILE A 35 -8.27 11.58 14.90
CA ILE A 35 -8.68 11.13 13.57
C ILE A 35 -9.91 10.21 13.67
N GLU A 36 -9.83 9.19 14.52
CA GLU A 36 -10.89 8.20 14.73
C GLU A 36 -12.18 8.85 15.25
N VAL A 37 -12.09 9.71 16.27
CA VAL A 37 -13.26 10.39 16.86
C VAL A 37 -13.88 11.40 15.90
N LYS A 38 -13.07 12.12 15.12
CA LYS A 38 -13.57 13.10 14.15
C LYS A 38 -14.20 12.43 12.93
N GLY A 39 -13.78 11.22 12.60
CA GLY A 39 -14.29 10.44 11.49
C GLY A 39 -14.14 11.11 10.13
N VAL A 40 -14.66 10.45 9.09
CA VAL A 40 -14.67 10.96 7.71
C VAL A 40 -16.11 11.10 7.24
N LYS A 41 -16.49 12.25 6.70
CA LYS A 41 -17.84 12.49 6.19
C LYS A 41 -18.04 11.79 4.85
N ILE A 42 -19.13 11.04 4.74
CA ILE A 42 -19.48 10.29 3.53
C ILE A 42 -20.84 10.73 3.00
N SER A 43 -20.97 10.84 1.68
CA SER A 43 -22.24 11.06 1.00
C SER A 43 -22.97 9.73 0.77
N ARG A 44 -24.05 9.49 1.52
CA ARG A 44 -24.94 8.33 1.31
C ARG A 44 -25.55 8.30 -0.10
N ASP A 45 -25.93 9.47 -0.60
CA ASP A 45 -26.52 9.60 -1.93
C ASP A 45 -25.54 9.17 -3.01
N LYS A 46 -24.27 9.58 -2.90
CA LYS A 46 -23.22 9.17 -3.85
C LYS A 46 -22.95 7.67 -3.76
N LEU A 47 -22.88 7.08 -2.56
CA LEU A 47 -22.74 5.62 -2.41
C LEU A 47 -23.92 4.88 -3.07
N LYS A 48 -25.14 5.36 -2.88
CA LYS A 48 -26.35 4.77 -3.47
C LYS A 48 -26.35 4.85 -5.00
N GLU A 49 -25.96 6.00 -5.55
CA GLU A 49 -25.81 6.18 -7.00
C GLU A 49 -24.84 5.15 -7.60
N ILE A 50 -23.66 5.00 -6.98
CA ILE A 50 -22.65 4.03 -7.41
C ILE A 50 -23.16 2.59 -7.23
N GLY A 51 -23.87 2.31 -6.13
CA GLY A 51 -24.49 1.01 -5.87
C GLY A 51 -25.45 0.57 -6.98
N ILE A 52 -26.33 1.48 -7.44
CA ILE A 52 -27.27 1.19 -8.53
C ILE A 52 -26.53 0.84 -9.83
N ILE A 53 -25.44 1.56 -10.14
CA ILE A 53 -24.61 1.26 -11.33
C ILE A 53 -24.00 -0.14 -11.22
N LEU A 54 -23.42 -0.46 -10.06
CA LEU A 54 -22.80 -1.77 -9.81
C LEU A 54 -23.82 -2.92 -9.87
N GLU A 55 -24.99 -2.76 -9.26
CA GLU A 55 -26.07 -3.75 -9.30
C GLU A 55 -26.52 -4.07 -10.73
N ASN A 56 -26.66 -3.03 -11.57
CA ASN A 56 -27.05 -3.21 -12.96
C ASN A 56 -25.99 -3.97 -13.76
N GLU A 57 -24.71 -3.66 -13.57
CA GLU A 57 -23.61 -4.38 -14.21
C GLU A 57 -23.49 -5.83 -13.73
N ILE A 58 -23.67 -6.07 -12.43
CA ILE A 58 -23.69 -7.43 -11.85
C ILE A 58 -24.81 -8.26 -12.49
N LYS A 59 -26.04 -7.73 -12.53
CA LYS A 59 -27.20 -8.40 -13.17
C LYS A 59 -26.98 -8.66 -14.66
N ARG A 60 -26.32 -7.74 -15.36
CA ARG A 60 -25.97 -7.91 -16.78
C ARG A 60 -24.97 -9.04 -16.96
N LEU A 61 -23.86 -9.03 -16.22
CA LEU A 61 -22.83 -10.06 -16.30
C LEU A 61 -23.35 -11.44 -15.91
N GLU A 62 -24.17 -11.51 -14.86
CA GLU A 62 -24.80 -12.74 -14.39
C GLU A 62 -25.58 -13.44 -15.51
N LYS A 63 -26.43 -12.71 -16.23
CA LYS A 63 -27.20 -13.24 -17.36
C LYS A 63 -26.29 -13.77 -18.48
N VAL A 64 -25.22 -13.06 -18.80
CA VAL A 64 -24.27 -13.48 -19.85
C VAL A 64 -23.51 -14.74 -19.41
N ILE A 65 -23.05 -14.77 -18.15
CA ILE A 65 -22.33 -15.93 -17.59
C ILE A 65 -23.24 -17.17 -17.57
N TYR A 66 -24.49 -17.03 -17.14
CA TYR A 66 -25.45 -18.15 -17.14
C TYR A 66 -25.78 -18.65 -18.54
N SER A 67 -25.88 -17.74 -19.52
CA SER A 67 -26.07 -18.11 -20.92
C SER A 67 -24.87 -18.89 -21.47
N LEU A 68 -23.64 -18.47 -21.18
CA LEU A 68 -22.41 -19.15 -21.63
C LEU A 68 -22.17 -20.48 -20.90
N ALA A 69 -22.57 -20.56 -19.64
CA ALA A 69 -22.47 -21.78 -18.84
C ALA A 69 -23.61 -22.77 -19.09
N GLU A 70 -24.68 -22.35 -19.78
CA GLU A 70 -25.94 -23.09 -19.96
C GLU A 70 -26.53 -23.60 -18.63
N THR A 71 -26.25 -22.90 -17.53
CA THR A 71 -26.74 -23.24 -16.19
C THR A 71 -26.60 -22.04 -15.27
N GLU A 72 -27.52 -21.94 -14.32
CA GLU A 72 -27.38 -21.03 -13.18
C GLU A 72 -26.52 -21.67 -12.10
N PHE A 73 -25.73 -20.85 -11.42
CA PHE A 73 -24.88 -21.23 -10.30
C PHE A 73 -24.44 -19.99 -9.52
N ASN A 74 -23.90 -20.19 -8.33
CA ASN A 74 -23.33 -19.12 -7.52
C ASN A 74 -21.92 -18.75 -8.03
N ILE A 75 -21.82 -17.64 -8.77
CA ILE A 75 -20.57 -17.14 -9.37
C ILE A 75 -19.53 -16.71 -8.31
N ASN A 76 -19.99 -16.38 -7.10
CA ASN A 76 -19.11 -16.10 -5.95
C ASN A 76 -18.59 -17.37 -5.26
N SER A 77 -19.16 -18.55 -5.53
CA SER A 77 -18.71 -19.82 -4.95
C SER A 77 -17.54 -20.40 -5.75
N PRO A 78 -16.32 -20.51 -5.18
CA PRO A 78 -15.18 -21.08 -5.89
C PRO A 78 -15.42 -22.53 -6.34
N LYS A 79 -16.16 -23.30 -5.53
CA LYS A 79 -16.50 -24.69 -5.83
C LYS A 79 -17.38 -24.80 -7.07
N GLN A 80 -18.50 -24.08 -7.10
CA GLN A 80 -19.45 -24.15 -8.23
C GLN A 80 -18.84 -23.58 -9.51
N VAL A 81 -18.08 -22.49 -9.43
CA VAL A 81 -17.32 -21.97 -10.58
C VAL A 81 -16.34 -23.02 -11.10
N GLY A 82 -15.64 -23.73 -10.21
CA GLY A 82 -14.72 -24.81 -10.60
C GLY A 82 -15.42 -25.96 -11.31
N GLU A 83 -16.56 -26.42 -10.78
CA GLU A 83 -17.39 -27.47 -11.39
C GLU A 83 -17.88 -27.05 -12.79
N VAL A 84 -18.39 -25.83 -12.94
CA VAL A 84 -18.87 -25.31 -14.23
C VAL A 84 -17.72 -25.19 -15.24
N LEU A 85 -16.60 -24.54 -14.87
CA LEU A 85 -15.51 -24.30 -15.81
C LEU A 85 -14.79 -25.58 -16.22
N PHE A 86 -14.50 -26.48 -15.28
CA PHE A 86 -13.60 -27.61 -15.53
C PHE A 86 -14.29 -28.96 -15.72
N GLU A 87 -15.51 -29.13 -15.21
CA GLU A 87 -16.27 -30.37 -15.41
C GLU A 87 -17.31 -30.22 -16.52
N LYS A 88 -18.16 -29.18 -16.44
CA LYS A 88 -19.23 -28.98 -17.43
C LYS A 88 -18.70 -28.45 -18.76
N LEU A 89 -17.93 -27.36 -18.74
CA LEU A 89 -17.37 -26.73 -19.94
C LEU A 89 -16.04 -27.37 -20.37
N ALA A 90 -15.50 -28.28 -19.54
CA ALA A 90 -14.26 -29.02 -19.81
C ALA A 90 -13.06 -28.14 -20.21
N LEU A 91 -12.94 -26.93 -19.65
CA LEU A 91 -11.84 -26.03 -19.97
C LEU A 91 -10.48 -26.61 -19.56
N PRO A 92 -9.42 -26.40 -20.37
CA PRO A 92 -8.08 -26.88 -20.04
C PRO A 92 -7.52 -26.11 -18.82
N LYS A 93 -6.59 -26.73 -18.07
CA LYS A 93 -5.78 -26.10 -16.98
C LYS A 93 -6.41 -25.99 -15.57
N GLY A 94 -7.39 -26.83 -15.22
CA GLY A 94 -7.90 -26.90 -13.83
C GLY A 94 -6.88 -27.44 -12.82
N LYS A 95 -6.21 -26.57 -12.04
CA LYS A 95 -5.32 -26.99 -10.94
C LYS A 95 -6.16 -27.41 -9.72
N LYS A 96 -6.14 -28.70 -9.35
CA LYS A 96 -6.80 -29.19 -8.13
C LYS A 96 -6.02 -28.80 -6.88
N THR A 97 -6.75 -28.36 -5.87
CA THR A 97 -6.30 -28.10 -4.50
C THR A 97 -6.97 -29.11 -3.56
N LYS A 98 -6.62 -29.06 -2.26
CA LYS A 98 -7.24 -29.93 -1.24
C LYS A 98 -8.78 -29.78 -1.16
N THR A 99 -9.33 -28.65 -1.61
CA THR A 99 -10.76 -28.31 -1.49
C THR A 99 -11.51 -28.25 -2.82
N GLY A 100 -10.87 -28.60 -3.95
CA GLY A 100 -11.47 -28.55 -5.28
C GLY A 100 -10.59 -27.83 -6.31
N TYR A 101 -11.16 -27.46 -7.46
CA TYR A 101 -10.45 -26.70 -8.49
C TYR A 101 -10.09 -25.28 -8.01
N SER A 102 -8.87 -24.85 -8.29
CA SER A 102 -8.44 -23.47 -8.06
C SER A 102 -9.08 -22.54 -9.07
N VAL A 103 -9.80 -21.53 -8.59
CA VAL A 103 -10.38 -20.44 -9.40
C VAL A 103 -9.96 -19.10 -8.82
N SER A 104 -8.68 -19.00 -8.44
CA SER A 104 -8.05 -17.75 -7.99
C SER A 104 -8.04 -16.72 -9.12
N ALA A 105 -7.81 -15.45 -8.76
CA ALA A 105 -7.66 -14.38 -9.74
C ALA A 105 -6.55 -14.72 -10.78
N GLU A 106 -5.42 -15.27 -10.33
CA GLU A 106 -4.33 -15.70 -11.21
C GLU A 106 -4.79 -16.75 -12.24
N VAL A 107 -5.45 -17.82 -11.79
CA VAL A 107 -5.93 -18.88 -12.69
C VAL A 107 -7.00 -18.36 -13.66
N LEU A 108 -7.93 -17.54 -13.18
CA LEU A 108 -8.98 -16.99 -14.03
C LEU A 108 -8.41 -15.99 -15.05
N SER A 109 -7.41 -15.19 -14.68
CA SER A 109 -6.73 -14.29 -15.62
C SER A 109 -5.97 -15.04 -16.71
N GLU A 110 -5.32 -16.17 -16.39
CA GLU A 110 -4.70 -17.02 -17.40
C GLU A 110 -5.74 -17.61 -18.37
N LEU A 111 -6.89 -18.04 -17.86
CA LEU A 111 -7.98 -18.58 -18.68
C LEU A 111 -8.67 -17.51 -19.53
N ALA A 112 -8.76 -16.27 -19.04
CA ALA A 112 -9.38 -15.14 -19.72
C ALA A 112 -8.73 -14.81 -21.08
N HIS A 113 -7.48 -15.23 -21.32
CA HIS A 113 -6.82 -15.08 -22.62
C HIS A 113 -7.47 -15.92 -23.73
N GLU A 114 -8.09 -17.04 -23.37
CA GLU A 114 -8.66 -18.01 -24.31
C GLU A 114 -10.18 -18.13 -24.17
N PHE A 115 -10.74 -17.84 -22.99
CA PHE A 115 -12.13 -18.10 -22.65
C PHE A 115 -12.82 -16.87 -22.06
N GLU A 116 -13.78 -16.31 -22.80
CA GLU A 116 -14.53 -15.11 -22.42
C GLU A 116 -15.24 -15.26 -21.06
N ILE A 117 -15.83 -16.43 -20.79
CA ILE A 117 -16.52 -16.70 -19.52
C ILE A 117 -15.62 -16.48 -18.29
N ALA A 118 -14.32 -16.75 -18.41
CA ALA A 118 -13.38 -16.54 -17.31
C ALA A 118 -13.19 -15.04 -17.02
N GLN A 119 -13.08 -14.20 -18.06
CA GLN A 119 -13.00 -12.75 -17.89
C GLN A 119 -14.30 -12.19 -17.27
N LEU A 120 -15.46 -12.64 -17.74
CA LEU A 120 -16.74 -12.20 -17.21
C LEU A 120 -16.91 -12.55 -15.72
N ILE A 121 -16.43 -13.73 -15.29
CA ILE A 121 -16.44 -14.12 -13.87
C ILE A 121 -15.50 -13.24 -13.04
N VAL A 122 -14.34 -12.86 -13.59
CA VAL A 122 -13.42 -11.92 -12.92
C VAL A 122 -14.10 -10.57 -12.73
N ASP A 123 -14.75 -10.04 -13.77
CA ASP A 123 -15.46 -8.76 -13.72
C ASP A 123 -16.65 -8.81 -12.76
N TYR A 124 -17.43 -9.89 -12.79
CA TYR A 124 -18.56 -10.09 -11.87
C TYR A 124 -18.10 -10.09 -10.42
N ARG A 125 -17.05 -10.85 -10.09
CA ARG A 125 -16.50 -10.91 -8.73
C ARG A 125 -15.90 -9.57 -8.31
N HIS A 126 -15.31 -8.84 -9.25
CA HIS A 126 -14.82 -7.48 -9.00
C HIS A 126 -15.97 -6.56 -8.59
N TYR A 127 -17.02 -6.44 -9.40
CA TYR A 127 -18.17 -5.57 -9.08
C TYR A 127 -18.94 -6.03 -7.84
N SER A 128 -19.13 -7.34 -7.67
CA SER A 128 -19.78 -7.90 -6.47
C SER A 128 -19.00 -7.56 -5.19
N LYS A 129 -17.66 -7.59 -5.25
CA LYS A 129 -16.82 -7.15 -4.13
C LYS A 129 -16.95 -5.65 -3.89
N LEU A 130 -17.02 -4.83 -4.95
CA LEU A 130 -17.21 -3.39 -4.80
C LEU A 130 -18.53 -3.06 -4.10
N LEU A 131 -19.62 -3.69 -4.55
CA LEU A 131 -20.96 -3.50 -3.97
C LEU A 131 -20.99 -3.93 -2.50
N SER A 132 -20.65 -5.19 -2.23
CA SER A 132 -20.74 -5.75 -0.86
C SER A 132 -19.77 -5.10 0.14
N THR A 133 -18.50 -4.95 -0.24
CA THR A 133 -17.47 -4.49 0.71
C THR A 133 -17.48 -2.97 0.88
N TYR A 134 -17.68 -2.22 -0.21
CA TYR A 134 -17.46 -0.77 -0.19
C TYR A 134 -18.74 0.06 -0.32
N ILE A 135 -19.84 -0.47 -0.84
CA ILE A 135 -21.12 0.26 -0.85
C ILE A 135 -21.93 -0.14 0.37
N GLU A 136 -22.33 -1.41 0.48
CA GLU A 136 -23.12 -1.93 1.59
C GLU A 136 -22.31 -1.85 2.90
N GLY A 137 -21.12 -2.45 2.90
CA GLY A 137 -20.26 -2.48 4.09
C GLY A 137 -19.86 -1.10 4.64
N LEU A 138 -19.70 -0.07 3.79
CA LEU A 138 -19.49 1.29 4.30
C LEU A 138 -20.80 1.91 4.79
N SER A 139 -21.90 1.74 4.05
CA SER A 139 -23.20 2.32 4.40
C SER A 139 -23.71 1.85 5.76
N ASP A 140 -23.46 0.58 6.09
CA ASP A 140 -23.84 -0.05 7.37
C ASP A 140 -23.02 0.44 8.57
N LEU A 141 -21.82 0.98 8.31
CA LEU A 141 -20.90 1.47 9.34
C LEU A 141 -20.97 2.99 9.54
N LEU A 142 -21.79 3.69 8.77
CA LEU A 142 -22.01 5.13 8.93
C LEU A 142 -22.84 5.42 10.18
N ASP A 143 -22.40 6.41 10.96
CA ASP A 143 -23.19 6.95 12.06
C ASP A 143 -24.43 7.73 11.57
N GLU A 144 -25.20 8.26 12.52
CA GLU A 144 -26.41 9.07 12.25
C GLU A 144 -26.12 10.38 11.50
N ASN A 145 -24.86 10.84 11.52
CA ASN A 145 -24.39 12.06 10.88
C ASN A 145 -23.52 11.77 9.64
N ASP A 146 -23.60 10.55 9.08
CA ASP A 146 -22.85 10.06 7.92
C ASP A 146 -21.31 10.12 8.06
N PHE A 147 -20.79 9.92 9.27
CA PHE A 147 -19.37 9.74 9.50
C PHE A 147 -18.98 8.27 9.59
N LEU A 148 -17.82 7.94 9.00
CA LEU A 148 -17.12 6.69 9.25
C LEU A 148 -16.03 6.90 10.30
N HIS A 149 -16.02 6.02 11.30
CA HIS A 149 -15.03 6.02 12.38
C HIS A 149 -14.22 4.73 12.30
N THR A 150 -13.05 4.79 11.67
CA THR A 150 -12.13 3.64 11.62
C THR A 150 -11.42 3.45 12.95
N ASN A 151 -10.78 2.30 13.13
CA ASN A 151 -9.83 2.02 14.21
C ASN A 151 -8.44 1.75 13.61
N TYR A 152 -7.46 2.57 13.96
CA TYR A 152 -6.07 2.45 13.58
C TYR A 152 -5.29 1.61 14.60
N ASN A 153 -4.81 0.44 14.16
CA ASN A 153 -4.01 -0.43 15.01
C ASN A 153 -2.52 -0.15 14.81
N GLN A 154 -1.84 0.29 15.87
CA GLN A 154 -0.39 0.55 15.88
C GLN A 154 0.47 -0.72 16.02
N THR A 155 -0.11 -1.85 16.46
CA THR A 155 0.65 -3.02 16.95
C THR A 155 0.48 -4.29 16.10
N ILE A 156 -0.09 -4.19 14.90
CA ILE A 156 -0.36 -5.38 14.05
C ILE A 156 0.77 -5.66 13.06
N ALA A 157 1.19 -4.66 12.29
CA ALA A 157 2.24 -4.85 11.29
C ALA A 157 3.62 -4.89 11.95
N SER A 158 4.39 -5.96 11.69
CA SER A 158 5.76 -6.11 12.18
C SER A 158 6.73 -5.05 11.64
N THR A 159 6.34 -4.32 10.59
CA THR A 159 7.09 -3.20 10.01
C THR A 159 6.74 -1.84 10.63
N GLY A 160 5.82 -1.79 11.60
CA GLY A 160 5.43 -0.55 12.27
C GLY A 160 4.40 0.29 11.51
N ARG A 161 3.92 -0.15 10.34
CA ARG A 161 2.79 0.48 9.64
C ARG A 161 1.50 0.40 10.47
N LEU A 162 0.64 1.40 10.32
CA LEU A 162 -0.73 1.34 10.82
C LEU A 162 -1.55 0.38 9.97
N SER A 163 -2.48 -0.35 10.59
CA SER A 163 -3.60 -0.99 9.88
C SER A 163 -4.91 -0.34 10.28
N SER A 164 -5.90 -0.36 9.38
CA SER A 164 -7.22 0.22 9.61
C SER A 164 -8.30 -0.87 9.60
N THR A 165 -9.24 -0.80 10.53
CA THR A 165 -10.32 -1.78 10.71
C THR A 165 -11.64 -1.11 11.10
N ASN A 166 -12.76 -1.71 10.71
CA ASN A 166 -14.14 -1.28 11.02
C ASN A 166 -14.44 0.21 10.74
N PRO A 167 -14.44 0.66 9.46
CA PRO A 167 -14.02 -0.05 8.25
C PRO A 167 -12.50 0.09 7.98
N ASN A 168 -11.98 -0.71 7.04
CA ASN A 168 -10.61 -0.55 6.55
C ASN A 168 -10.54 0.55 5.48
N LEU A 169 -10.17 1.76 5.89
CA LEU A 169 -10.05 2.94 5.01
C LEU A 169 -8.76 2.96 4.19
N GLN A 170 -7.77 2.11 4.51
CA GLN A 170 -6.53 2.04 3.75
C GLN A 170 -6.69 1.31 2.41
N ASN A 171 -7.73 0.48 2.28
CA ASN A 171 -7.97 -0.35 1.09
C ASN A 171 -9.04 0.20 0.14
N ILE A 172 -9.48 1.46 0.32
CA ILE A 172 -10.47 2.06 -0.57
C ILE A 172 -9.88 2.18 -1.98
N PRO A 173 -10.52 1.60 -3.02
CA PRO A 173 -9.93 1.53 -4.35
C PRO A 173 -9.59 2.92 -4.91
N SER A 174 -8.43 3.02 -5.56
CA SER A 174 -7.96 4.25 -6.21
C SER A 174 -7.78 4.08 -7.72
N SER A 175 -8.17 2.92 -8.27
CA SER A 175 -7.97 2.59 -9.67
C SER A 175 -8.87 3.41 -10.58
N ASN A 176 -8.44 3.61 -11.82
CA ASN A 176 -9.28 4.16 -12.86
C ASN A 176 -10.52 3.28 -13.08
N GLY A 177 -11.65 3.89 -13.44
CA GLY A 177 -12.94 3.20 -13.62
C GLY A 177 -13.88 3.32 -12.42
N ILE A 178 -14.90 2.47 -12.37
CA ILE A 178 -15.98 2.55 -11.37
C ILE A 178 -15.47 2.34 -9.94
N ALA A 179 -14.45 1.50 -9.71
CA ALA A 179 -13.90 1.28 -8.38
C ALA A 179 -13.38 2.59 -7.75
N GLY A 180 -12.72 3.44 -8.53
CA GLY A 180 -12.23 4.74 -8.04
C GLY A 180 -13.35 5.75 -7.77
N THR A 181 -14.54 5.59 -8.36
CA THR A 181 -15.69 6.48 -8.11
C THR A 181 -16.16 6.41 -6.65
N ILE A 182 -15.89 5.31 -5.93
CA ILE A 182 -16.22 5.18 -4.50
C ILE A 182 -15.60 6.33 -3.69
N ARG A 183 -14.41 6.81 -4.07
CA ARG A 183 -13.75 7.95 -3.42
C ARG A 183 -14.49 9.29 -3.61
N GLU A 184 -15.44 9.39 -4.54
CA GLU A 184 -16.31 10.58 -4.68
C GLU A 184 -17.27 10.73 -3.50
N ALA A 185 -17.61 9.63 -2.82
CA ALA A 185 -18.47 9.69 -1.65
C ALA A 185 -17.76 10.31 -0.43
N PHE A 186 -16.43 10.41 -0.44
CA PHE A 186 -15.64 10.97 0.66
C PHE A 186 -15.54 12.49 0.47
N ILE A 187 -16.32 13.24 1.25
CA ILE A 187 -16.53 14.68 1.06
C ILE A 187 -16.11 15.47 2.31
N SER A 188 -15.97 16.78 2.17
CA SER A 188 -15.70 17.66 3.30
C SER A 188 -16.88 17.72 4.26
N ARG A 189 -16.61 17.82 5.56
CA ARG A 189 -17.64 18.12 6.57
C ARG A 189 -18.06 19.58 6.57
N PHE A 190 -17.22 20.47 6.03
CA PHE A 190 -17.44 21.90 6.06
C PHE A 190 -18.21 22.33 4.81
N GLU A 191 -19.16 23.23 5.01
CA GLU A 191 -19.81 23.88 3.88
C GLU A 191 -18.75 24.65 3.08
N ASN A 192 -18.70 24.43 1.76
CA ASN A 192 -17.66 24.94 0.85
C ASN A 192 -16.22 24.46 1.17
N GLY A 193 -16.05 23.51 2.09
CA GLY A 193 -14.75 22.91 2.39
C GLY A 193 -14.23 22.02 1.28
N LYS A 194 -12.98 21.59 1.43
CA LYS A 194 -12.27 20.79 0.43
C LYS A 194 -11.61 19.58 1.07
N ILE A 195 -11.31 18.57 0.25
CA ILE A 195 -10.43 17.48 0.61
C ILE A 195 -9.05 17.76 0.04
N LEU A 196 -8.02 17.66 0.87
CA LEU A 196 -6.62 17.69 0.46
C LEU A 196 -6.02 16.32 0.70
N ALA A 197 -5.41 15.72 -0.31
CA ALA A 197 -4.57 14.54 -0.14
C ALA A 197 -3.12 14.89 -0.49
N ILE A 198 -2.20 14.42 0.35
CA ILE A 198 -0.76 14.61 0.18
C ILE A 198 -0.09 13.24 0.33
N ASP A 199 0.58 12.79 -0.71
CA ASP A 199 1.33 11.53 -0.71
C ASP A 199 2.83 11.75 -0.92
N TYR A 200 3.63 10.86 -0.34
CA TYR A 200 5.05 10.87 -0.64
C TYR A 200 5.34 10.24 -2.00
N SER A 201 6.07 10.98 -2.83
CA SER A 201 6.49 10.53 -4.14
C SER A 201 7.64 9.51 -4.04
N GLN A 202 7.33 8.22 -4.15
CA GLN A 202 8.32 7.11 -4.17
C GLN A 202 9.16 7.02 -2.89
N VAL A 203 8.55 7.20 -1.71
CA VAL A 203 9.25 7.34 -0.43
C VAL A 203 10.20 6.18 -0.11
N GLU A 204 9.79 4.93 -0.36
CA GLU A 204 10.59 3.75 -0.04
C GLU A 204 11.86 3.69 -0.90
N VAL A 205 11.79 4.11 -2.16
CA VAL A 205 12.98 4.16 -3.04
C VAL A 205 13.91 5.30 -2.65
N ARG A 206 13.36 6.45 -2.21
CA ARG A 206 14.16 7.56 -1.68
C ARG A 206 14.87 7.16 -0.38
N ILE A 207 14.19 6.45 0.51
CA ILE A 207 14.77 5.91 1.74
C ILE A 207 15.89 4.92 1.41
N LEU A 208 15.69 4.02 0.44
CA LEU A 208 16.77 3.14 -0.01
C LEU A 208 17.98 3.93 -0.52
N ALA A 209 17.77 4.97 -1.31
CA ALA A 209 18.86 5.83 -1.79
C ALA A 209 19.63 6.49 -0.63
N ILE A 210 18.91 6.96 0.39
CA ILE A 210 19.50 7.56 1.59
C ILE A 210 20.30 6.52 2.39
N LEU A 211 19.71 5.35 2.66
CA LEU A 211 20.32 4.29 3.46
C LEU A 211 21.54 3.66 2.78
N SER A 212 21.45 3.41 1.48
CA SER A 212 22.56 2.82 0.71
C SER A 212 23.68 3.81 0.40
N GLY A 213 23.40 5.12 0.42
CA GLY A 213 24.36 6.14 -0.01
C GLY A 213 24.78 5.98 -1.48
N ASP A 214 23.96 5.33 -2.31
CA ASP A 214 24.25 5.10 -3.73
C ASP A 214 24.23 6.40 -4.52
N GLU A 215 25.38 6.81 -5.05
CA GLU A 215 25.54 8.10 -5.73
C GLU A 215 24.69 8.20 -6.99
N ASN A 216 24.56 7.12 -7.76
CA ASN A 216 23.77 7.11 -8.98
C ASN A 216 22.28 7.27 -8.68
N LEU A 217 21.79 6.60 -7.63
CA LEU A 217 20.40 6.69 -7.21
C LEU A 217 20.09 8.04 -6.55
N LEU A 218 20.99 8.55 -5.69
CA LEU A 218 20.87 9.88 -5.09
C LEU A 218 20.85 10.96 -6.17
N ASN A 219 21.77 10.90 -7.14
CA ASN A 219 21.82 11.86 -8.25
C ASN A 219 20.58 11.77 -9.14
N ALA A 220 19.99 10.58 -9.33
CA ALA A 220 18.73 10.46 -10.06
C ALA A 220 17.62 11.27 -9.37
N PHE A 221 17.48 11.16 -8.05
CA PHE A 221 16.47 11.93 -7.31
C PHE A 221 16.78 13.43 -7.23
N LYS A 222 18.05 13.84 -7.09
CA LYS A 222 18.44 15.27 -7.09
C LYS A 222 18.06 15.98 -8.39
N ASN A 223 18.17 15.26 -9.51
CA ASN A 223 17.91 15.80 -10.85
C ASN A 223 16.49 15.49 -11.36
N ASN A 224 15.58 15.01 -10.49
CA ASN A 224 14.21 14.60 -10.87
C ASN A 224 14.15 13.63 -12.07
N ILE A 225 15.15 12.75 -12.18
CA ILE A 225 15.19 11.73 -13.23
C ILE A 225 14.17 10.64 -12.91
N ASP A 226 13.36 10.27 -13.91
CA ASP A 226 12.47 9.11 -13.81
C ASP A 226 13.32 7.83 -13.72
N ILE A 227 13.47 7.31 -12.50
CA ILE A 227 14.23 6.09 -12.22
C ILE A 227 13.69 4.88 -12.98
N HIS A 228 12.40 4.83 -13.32
CA HIS A 228 11.83 3.70 -14.06
C HIS A 228 12.20 3.81 -15.53
N HIS A 229 12.16 5.02 -16.08
CA HIS A 229 12.61 5.27 -17.45
C HIS A 229 14.11 4.99 -17.59
N LYS A 230 14.92 5.49 -16.66
CA LYS A 230 16.37 5.25 -16.65
C LYS A 230 16.71 3.77 -16.49
N THR A 231 16.04 3.04 -15.58
CA THR A 231 16.17 1.58 -15.52
C THR A 231 15.77 0.95 -16.86
N ALA A 232 14.69 1.40 -17.50
CA ALA A 232 14.25 0.85 -18.78
C ALA A 232 15.30 1.06 -19.89
N GLU A 233 15.95 2.22 -19.97
CA GLU A 233 17.06 2.48 -20.92
C GLU A 233 18.21 1.49 -20.74
N PHE A 234 18.55 1.12 -19.50
CA PHE A 234 19.58 0.12 -19.21
C PHE A 234 19.14 -1.32 -19.53
N LEU A 235 17.87 -1.64 -19.28
CA LEU A 235 17.32 -2.97 -19.56
C LEU A 235 17.15 -3.20 -21.08
N PHE A 236 16.74 -2.18 -21.82
CA PHE A 236 16.43 -2.21 -23.25
C PHE A 236 17.30 -1.23 -24.05
N PRO A 237 18.62 -1.49 -24.16
CA PRO A 237 19.53 -0.56 -24.83
C PRO A 237 19.19 -0.42 -26.32
N ASN A 238 19.44 0.78 -26.87
CA ASN A 238 19.27 1.13 -28.29
C ASN A 238 17.81 1.08 -28.80
N LYS A 239 16.83 1.29 -27.91
CA LYS A 239 15.42 1.41 -28.27
C LYS A 239 14.79 2.64 -27.63
N THR A 240 13.77 3.19 -28.27
CA THR A 240 12.87 4.16 -27.64
C THR A 240 12.00 3.43 -26.62
N ILE A 241 12.07 3.85 -25.36
CA ILE A 241 11.36 3.19 -24.26
C ILE A 241 9.84 3.40 -24.39
N THR A 242 9.14 2.29 -24.54
CA THR A 242 7.68 2.23 -24.57
C THR A 242 7.08 2.23 -23.15
N SER A 243 5.77 2.49 -23.05
CA SER A 243 5.05 2.44 -21.77
C SER A 243 5.07 1.05 -21.12
N SER A 244 5.08 -0.03 -21.91
CA SER A 244 5.18 -1.41 -21.40
C SER A 244 6.58 -1.71 -20.86
N GLU A 245 7.64 -1.29 -21.55
CA GLU A 245 9.03 -1.44 -21.08
C GLU A 245 9.28 -0.63 -19.80
N ARG A 246 8.72 0.57 -19.69
CA ARG A 246 8.74 1.35 -18.44
C ARG A 246 8.01 0.62 -17.30
N LYS A 247 6.90 -0.07 -17.57
CA LYS A 247 6.20 -0.90 -16.57
C LYS A 247 7.06 -2.08 -16.11
N ILE A 248 7.77 -2.73 -17.02
CA ILE A 248 8.73 -3.80 -16.68
C ILE A 248 9.83 -3.25 -15.78
N ALA A 249 10.47 -2.14 -16.15
CA ALA A 249 11.50 -1.51 -15.35
C ALA A 249 11.00 -1.05 -13.97
N LYS A 250 9.75 -0.56 -13.89
CA LYS A 250 9.08 -0.28 -12.61
C LYS A 250 8.98 -1.55 -11.76
N ALA A 251 8.51 -2.65 -12.33
CA ALA A 251 8.39 -3.91 -11.62
C ALA A 251 9.76 -4.46 -11.19
N VAL A 252 10.81 -4.31 -12.01
CA VAL A 252 12.19 -4.63 -11.63
C VAL A 252 12.67 -3.76 -10.47
N ASN A 253 12.53 -2.43 -10.55
CA ASN A 253 12.95 -1.53 -9.46
C ASN A 253 12.27 -1.92 -8.15
N PHE A 254 10.93 -2.00 -8.11
CA PHE A 254 10.23 -2.39 -6.88
C PHE A 254 10.60 -3.80 -6.44
N GLY A 255 10.62 -4.77 -7.35
CA GLY A 255 10.96 -6.14 -7.03
C GLY A 255 12.34 -6.27 -6.39
N VAL A 256 13.36 -5.64 -6.98
CA VAL A 256 14.74 -5.70 -6.46
C VAL A 256 14.86 -5.01 -5.10
N ILE A 257 14.17 -3.87 -4.91
CA ILE A 257 14.11 -3.17 -3.61
C ILE A 257 13.53 -4.07 -2.51
N TYR A 258 12.60 -4.97 -2.85
CA TYR A 258 12.00 -5.93 -1.91
C TYR A 258 12.66 -7.31 -1.92
N GLY A 259 13.86 -7.44 -2.48
CA GLY A 259 14.62 -8.69 -2.48
C GLY A 259 13.95 -9.81 -3.29
N ILE A 260 13.23 -9.47 -4.37
CA ILE A 260 12.61 -10.47 -5.23
C ILE A 260 13.67 -11.40 -5.83
N SER A 261 13.39 -12.69 -5.88
CA SER A 261 14.24 -13.65 -6.58
C SER A 261 14.04 -13.54 -8.09
N SER A 262 15.00 -14.04 -8.89
CA SER A 262 14.82 -14.15 -10.34
C SER A 262 13.56 -14.95 -10.72
N PHE A 263 13.16 -15.91 -9.88
CA PHE A 263 11.90 -16.66 -10.03
C PHE A 263 10.67 -15.80 -9.80
N GLY A 264 10.65 -15.04 -8.70
CA GLY A 264 9.55 -14.12 -8.43
C GLY A 264 9.40 -13.07 -9.53
N LEU A 265 10.53 -12.51 -9.99
CA LEU A 265 10.53 -11.52 -11.06
C LEU A 265 10.06 -12.14 -12.39
N SER A 266 10.60 -13.29 -12.79
CA SER A 266 10.18 -14.02 -14.01
C SER A 266 8.67 -14.24 -14.05
N LYS A 267 8.07 -14.64 -12.92
CA LYS A 267 6.61 -14.82 -12.80
C LYS A 267 5.85 -13.49 -12.86
N MET A 268 6.32 -12.46 -12.18
CA MET A 268 5.65 -11.17 -12.10
C MET A 268 5.55 -10.45 -13.46
N ILE A 269 6.57 -10.55 -14.31
CA ILE A 269 6.60 -9.84 -15.60
C ILE A 269 6.55 -10.77 -16.82
N GLY A 270 6.39 -12.08 -16.62
CA GLY A 270 6.20 -13.06 -17.70
C GLY A 270 7.41 -13.27 -18.60
N ILE A 271 8.63 -13.21 -18.05
CA ILE A 271 9.89 -13.40 -18.83
C ILE A 271 10.63 -14.66 -18.40
N SER A 272 11.67 -15.06 -19.14
CA SER A 272 12.50 -16.20 -18.76
C SER A 272 13.27 -15.95 -17.46
N MET A 273 13.60 -17.02 -16.73
CA MET A 273 14.45 -16.96 -15.54
C MET A 273 15.82 -16.34 -15.82
N GLY A 274 16.38 -16.60 -17.00
CA GLY A 274 17.68 -16.06 -17.43
C GLY A 274 17.63 -14.56 -17.63
N ASP A 275 16.57 -14.06 -18.27
CA ASP A 275 16.36 -12.62 -18.47
C ASP A 275 16.13 -11.92 -17.13
N ALA A 276 15.31 -12.49 -16.25
CA ALA A 276 15.07 -11.95 -14.92
C ALA A 276 16.36 -11.82 -14.11
N LYS A 277 17.24 -12.85 -14.14
CA LYS A 277 18.55 -12.78 -13.50
C LYS A 277 19.43 -11.68 -14.12
N THR A 278 19.42 -11.56 -15.44
CA THR A 278 20.17 -10.53 -16.15
C THR A 278 19.71 -9.12 -15.76
N TYR A 279 18.39 -8.91 -15.64
CA TYR A 279 17.81 -7.62 -15.25
C TYR A 279 18.18 -7.23 -13.81
N ILE A 280 18.13 -8.18 -12.88
CA ILE A 280 18.57 -7.97 -11.49
C ILE A 280 20.05 -7.59 -11.43
N ASN A 281 20.91 -8.30 -12.18
CA ASN A 281 22.34 -8.00 -12.22
C ASN A 281 22.63 -6.60 -12.77
N LYS A 282 22.00 -6.23 -13.89
CA LYS A 282 22.12 -4.88 -14.48
C LYS A 282 21.68 -3.77 -13.52
N PHE A 283 20.62 -4.01 -12.75
CA PHE A 283 20.19 -3.06 -11.72
C PHE A 283 21.28 -2.84 -10.67
N PHE A 284 21.88 -3.90 -10.13
CA PHE A 284 22.96 -3.77 -9.15
C PHE A 284 24.27 -3.24 -9.75
N GLU A 285 24.54 -3.45 -11.03
CA GLU A 285 25.64 -2.78 -11.74
C GLU A 285 25.41 -1.26 -11.83
N SER A 286 24.15 -0.84 -12.01
CA SER A 286 23.77 0.58 -12.06
C SER A 286 23.79 1.24 -10.68
N TYR A 287 23.48 0.48 -9.63
CA TYR A 287 23.37 0.93 -8.24
C TYR A 287 24.18 0.01 -7.30
N PRO A 288 25.52 0.02 -7.39
CA PRO A 288 26.36 -0.96 -6.69
C PRO A 288 26.29 -0.85 -5.17
N LYS A 289 26.10 0.36 -4.61
CA LYS A 289 26.01 0.54 -3.16
C LYS A 289 24.69 0.04 -2.60
N VAL A 290 23.64 -0.05 -3.42
CA VAL A 290 22.39 -0.71 -3.03
C VAL A 290 22.64 -2.19 -2.71
N ARG A 291 23.40 -2.89 -3.55
CA ARG A 291 23.74 -4.30 -3.29
C ARG A 291 24.52 -4.45 -1.99
N LEU A 292 25.54 -3.62 -1.79
CA LEU A 292 26.35 -3.63 -0.58
C LEU A 292 25.49 -3.43 0.67
N PHE A 293 24.59 -2.45 0.66
CA PHE A 293 23.66 -2.19 1.76
C PHE A 293 22.77 -3.42 2.08
N LEU A 294 22.23 -4.09 1.06
CA LEU A 294 21.38 -5.27 1.26
C LEU A 294 22.18 -6.43 1.86
N ASP A 295 23.37 -6.71 1.31
CA ASP A 295 24.26 -7.78 1.78
C ASP A 295 24.74 -7.51 3.22
N GLU A 296 25.08 -6.26 3.55
CA GLU A 296 25.47 -5.83 4.91
C GLU A 296 24.29 -5.93 5.89
N THR A 297 23.07 -5.59 5.46
CA THR A 297 21.87 -5.71 6.28
C THR A 297 21.58 -7.16 6.63
N ILE A 298 21.72 -8.08 5.67
CA ILE A 298 21.58 -9.53 5.91
C ILE A 298 22.63 -10.00 6.90
N LYS A 299 23.90 -9.66 6.68
CA LYS A 299 25.00 -10.04 7.57
C LYS A 299 24.78 -9.51 8.99
N PHE A 300 24.39 -8.24 9.14
CA PHE A 300 24.04 -7.67 10.43
C PHE A 300 22.92 -8.47 11.11
N CYS A 301 21.89 -8.85 10.36
CA CYS A 301 20.78 -9.64 10.89
C CYS A 301 21.20 -11.06 11.28
N GLU A 302 22.11 -11.71 10.53
CA GLU A 302 22.66 -13.03 10.89
C GLU A 302 23.43 -12.98 12.21
N GLU A 303 24.17 -11.89 12.46
CA GLU A 303 24.96 -11.69 13.68
C GLU A 303 24.10 -11.28 14.89
N ASN A 304 23.08 -10.45 14.68
CA ASN A 304 22.31 -9.80 15.76
C ASN A 304 20.89 -10.34 15.94
N ASN A 305 20.38 -11.14 14.99
CA ASN A 305 19.00 -11.64 14.91
C ASN A 305 17.91 -10.56 14.83
N TYR A 306 18.26 -9.32 14.51
CA TYR A 306 17.33 -8.24 14.25
C TYR A 306 17.86 -7.27 13.20
N VAL A 307 16.96 -6.47 12.66
CA VAL A 307 17.25 -5.27 11.87
C VAL A 307 16.51 -4.06 12.46
N GLU A 308 16.93 -2.85 12.12
CA GLU A 308 16.34 -1.63 12.67
C GLU A 308 16.13 -0.50 11.64
N THR A 309 15.20 0.41 11.96
CA THR A 309 14.95 1.64 11.20
C THR A 309 15.92 2.74 11.61
N ILE A 310 15.98 3.84 10.84
CA ILE A 310 16.78 5.04 11.20
C ILE A 310 16.42 5.58 12.59
N PHE A 311 15.17 5.40 13.03
CA PHE A 311 14.66 5.87 14.32
C PHE A 311 14.82 4.83 15.44
N GLY A 312 15.42 3.68 15.16
CA GLY A 312 15.72 2.63 16.14
C GLY A 312 14.59 1.65 16.41
N ARG A 313 13.57 1.58 15.54
CA ARG A 313 12.55 0.52 15.64
C ARG A 313 13.20 -0.79 15.25
N LYS A 314 13.10 -1.83 16.09
CA LYS A 314 13.70 -3.14 15.84
C LYS A 314 12.66 -4.16 15.37
N ARG A 315 13.05 -5.04 14.46
CA ARG A 315 12.34 -6.27 14.11
C ARG A 315 13.29 -7.45 14.26
N TYR A 316 12.96 -8.38 15.15
CA TYR A 316 13.66 -9.64 15.30
C TYR A 316 13.27 -10.61 14.17
N ILE A 317 14.25 -11.31 13.60
CA ILE A 317 14.07 -12.19 12.45
C ILE A 317 14.74 -13.54 12.75
N ASN A 318 13.96 -14.44 13.37
CA ASN A 318 14.48 -15.71 13.88
C ASN A 318 14.94 -16.68 12.77
N GLY A 319 14.35 -16.60 11.58
CA GLY A 319 14.64 -17.53 10.47
C GLY A 319 15.89 -17.18 9.64
N ILE A 320 16.63 -16.11 10.00
CA ILE A 320 17.76 -15.63 9.20
C ILE A 320 18.92 -16.65 9.11
N ASN A 321 19.06 -17.49 10.15
CA ASN A 321 20.07 -18.54 10.24
C ASN A 321 19.49 -19.96 10.06
N ASP A 322 18.27 -20.10 9.53
CA ASP A 322 17.61 -21.41 9.37
C ASP A 322 18.32 -22.28 8.32
N LEU A 323 18.45 -23.59 8.60
CA LEU A 323 19.03 -24.56 7.67
C LEU A 323 18.13 -24.77 6.43
N ASN A 324 16.82 -24.54 6.56
CA ASN A 324 15.88 -24.57 5.46
C ASN A 324 16.04 -23.30 4.60
N LYS A 325 16.57 -23.49 3.39
CA LYS A 325 16.80 -22.41 2.42
C LYS A 325 15.56 -21.57 2.11
N ILE A 326 14.36 -22.15 2.14
CA ILE A 326 13.12 -21.40 1.88
C ILE A 326 12.83 -20.43 3.02
N VAL A 327 13.00 -20.88 4.27
CA VAL A 327 12.82 -20.06 5.48
C VAL A 327 13.88 -18.97 5.56
N LYS A 328 15.14 -19.33 5.30
CA LYS A 328 16.26 -18.38 5.25
C LYS A 328 16.02 -17.28 4.20
N GLN A 329 15.69 -17.64 2.96
CA GLN A 329 15.43 -16.66 1.90
C GLN A 329 14.22 -15.77 2.19
N ALA A 330 13.18 -16.29 2.84
CA ALA A 330 12.07 -15.45 3.30
C ALA A 330 12.54 -14.44 4.37
N SER A 331 13.37 -14.89 5.29
CA SER A 331 13.94 -14.06 6.37
C SER A 331 14.90 -12.98 5.84
N GLU A 332 15.73 -13.30 4.83
CA GLU A 332 16.60 -12.32 4.14
C GLU A 332 15.77 -11.20 3.48
N ARG A 333 14.63 -11.54 2.87
CA ARG A 333 13.70 -10.55 2.29
C ARG A 333 13.05 -9.68 3.37
N GLU A 334 12.69 -10.28 4.51
CA GLU A 334 12.17 -9.53 5.65
C GLU A 334 13.22 -8.57 6.23
N ALA A 335 14.48 -9.03 6.34
CA ALA A 335 15.60 -8.28 6.88
C ALA A 335 15.95 -7.06 6.02
N THR A 336 15.96 -7.23 4.70
CA THR A 336 16.27 -6.16 3.75
C THR A 336 15.12 -5.16 3.58
N ASN A 337 13.86 -5.62 3.61
CA ASN A 337 12.70 -4.74 3.46
C ASN A 337 12.42 -3.91 4.73
N MET A 338 12.60 -4.49 5.92
CA MET A 338 12.17 -3.83 7.16
C MET A 338 12.82 -2.46 7.41
N PRO A 339 14.15 -2.26 7.24
CA PRO A 339 14.75 -0.94 7.41
C PRO A 339 14.16 0.12 6.48
N ILE A 340 13.74 -0.26 5.28
CA ILE A 340 13.18 0.66 4.27
C ILE A 340 11.72 0.97 4.61
N GLN A 341 10.87 -0.06 4.67
CA GLN A 341 9.44 0.10 4.90
C GLN A 341 9.14 0.60 6.31
N GLY A 342 9.90 0.16 7.31
CA GLY A 342 9.75 0.60 8.68
C GLY A 342 10.17 2.05 8.87
N THR A 343 11.25 2.48 8.21
CA THR A 343 11.64 3.91 8.22
C THR A 343 10.56 4.76 7.54
N SER A 344 9.96 4.28 6.45
CA SER A 344 8.82 4.98 5.82
C SER A 344 7.63 5.12 6.77
N ALA A 345 7.30 4.06 7.52
CA ALA A 345 6.26 4.09 8.53
C ALA A 345 6.59 5.08 9.67
N ASP A 346 7.84 5.09 10.15
CA ASP A 346 8.27 6.03 11.18
C ASP A 346 8.19 7.49 10.70
N ILE A 347 8.61 7.75 9.46
CA ILE A 347 8.57 9.09 8.85
C ILE A 347 7.14 9.64 8.83
N ILE A 348 6.18 8.88 8.31
CA ILE A 348 4.80 9.38 8.21
C ILE A 348 4.18 9.57 9.59
N LYS A 349 4.51 8.71 10.57
CA LYS A 349 4.05 8.89 11.96
C LYS A 349 4.59 10.18 12.59
N ILE A 350 5.88 10.47 12.40
CA ILE A 350 6.48 11.72 12.88
C ILE A 350 5.89 12.92 12.15
N ALA A 351 5.63 12.83 10.84
CA ALA A 351 4.93 13.87 10.10
C ALA A 351 3.56 14.15 10.72
N MET A 352 2.77 13.10 10.99
CA MET A 352 1.44 13.23 11.61
C MET A 352 1.48 13.98 12.94
N ILE A 353 2.43 13.65 13.81
CA ILE A 353 2.62 14.33 15.10
C ILE A 353 2.94 15.81 14.88
N ARG A 354 3.92 16.12 14.02
CA ARG A 354 4.34 17.51 13.75
C ARG A 354 3.24 18.35 13.09
N ILE A 355 2.44 17.73 12.22
CA ILE A 355 1.30 18.39 11.56
C ILE A 355 0.19 18.71 12.56
N GLU A 356 -0.14 17.77 13.44
CA GLU A 356 -1.15 18.00 14.46
C GLU A 356 -0.74 19.14 15.41
N ASP A 357 0.53 19.14 15.85
CA ASP A 357 1.10 20.24 16.64
C ASP A 357 0.97 21.60 15.92
N PHE A 358 1.19 21.63 14.60
CA PHE A 358 1.06 22.83 13.79
C PHE A 358 -0.40 23.32 13.72
N ILE A 359 -1.35 22.42 13.46
CA ILE A 359 -2.78 22.72 13.41
C ILE A 359 -3.24 23.32 14.75
N GLU A 360 -2.86 22.70 15.87
CA GLU A 360 -3.22 23.18 17.21
C GLU A 360 -2.60 24.53 17.56
N LYS A 361 -1.29 24.71 17.33
CA LYS A 361 -0.59 25.96 17.66
C LYS A 361 -1.14 27.16 16.90
N ASN A 362 -1.62 26.94 15.68
CA ASN A 362 -2.18 28.00 14.83
C ASN A 362 -3.70 28.13 14.95
N ASN A 363 -4.35 27.33 15.80
CA ASN A 363 -5.81 27.30 15.98
C ASN A 363 -6.57 27.10 14.65
N LEU A 364 -6.02 26.27 13.76
CA LEU A 364 -6.65 25.98 12.47
C LEU A 364 -7.85 25.05 12.67
N LYS A 365 -8.87 25.21 11.81
CA LYS A 365 -10.10 24.42 11.85
C LYS A 365 -10.02 23.15 11.01
N SER A 366 -9.13 23.13 10.02
CA SER A 366 -8.86 21.96 9.18
C SER A 366 -8.38 20.77 10.01
N LEU A 367 -8.72 19.56 9.55
CA LEU A 367 -8.48 18.32 10.30
C LEU A 367 -7.75 17.30 9.44
N MET A 368 -6.77 16.61 10.02
CA MET A 368 -6.32 15.34 9.47
C MET A 368 -7.41 14.29 9.71
N ILE A 369 -7.84 13.59 8.67
CA ILE A 369 -8.99 12.66 8.74
C ILE A 369 -8.64 11.23 8.35
N MET A 370 -7.56 11.00 7.60
CA MET A 370 -7.09 9.65 7.28
C MET A 370 -5.58 9.60 7.07
N GLN A 371 -5.00 8.46 7.43
CA GLN A 371 -3.70 8.00 6.94
C GLN A 371 -3.91 6.74 6.09
N VAL A 372 -3.37 6.76 4.87
CA VAL A 372 -3.47 5.68 3.88
C VAL A 372 -2.09 5.38 3.31
N HIS A 373 -1.39 4.40 3.90
CA HIS A 373 -0.03 4.03 3.53
C HIS A 373 0.99 5.19 3.64
N ASP A 374 1.31 5.85 2.54
CA ASP A 374 2.21 7.01 2.44
C ASP A 374 1.45 8.32 2.13
N GLU A 375 0.11 8.27 2.12
CA GLU A 375 -0.82 9.39 1.90
C GLU A 375 -1.45 9.85 3.22
N LEU A 376 -1.53 11.16 3.42
CA LEU A 376 -2.33 11.81 4.47
C LEU A 376 -3.48 12.57 3.81
N VAL A 377 -4.68 12.46 4.37
CA VAL A 377 -5.89 13.10 3.85
C VAL A 377 -6.46 14.04 4.90
N PHE A 378 -6.82 15.25 4.46
CA PHE A 378 -7.30 16.34 5.28
C PHE A 378 -8.67 16.83 4.81
N ASP A 379 -9.49 17.19 5.79
CA ASP A 379 -10.74 17.92 5.60
C ASP A 379 -10.46 19.40 5.89
N ILE A 380 -10.47 20.22 4.84
CA ILE A 380 -9.96 21.58 4.85
C ILE A 380 -11.11 22.56 5.04
N TYR A 381 -10.97 23.42 6.05
CA TYR A 381 -11.88 24.51 6.29
C TYR A 381 -11.69 25.62 5.22
N PRO A 382 -12.78 26.23 4.71
CA PRO A 382 -12.67 27.28 3.70
C PRO A 382 -11.75 28.43 4.12
N GLY A 383 -10.78 28.76 3.27
CA GLY A 383 -9.79 29.81 3.52
C GLY A 383 -8.49 29.34 4.19
N GLU A 384 -8.37 28.05 4.56
CA GLU A 384 -7.16 27.46 5.12
C GLU A 384 -6.37 26.61 4.10
N GLU A 385 -6.80 26.55 2.83
CA GLU A 385 -6.25 25.65 1.80
C GLU A 385 -4.75 25.84 1.61
N GLN A 386 -4.31 27.07 1.36
CA GLN A 386 -2.91 27.35 1.03
C GLN A 386 -1.99 27.09 2.23
N ILE A 387 -2.39 27.55 3.42
CA ILE A 387 -1.58 27.41 4.64
C ILE A 387 -1.41 25.93 5.04
N ILE A 388 -2.48 25.12 4.94
CA ILE A 388 -2.38 23.69 5.23
C ILE A 388 -1.54 23.00 4.16
N GLN A 389 -1.79 23.25 2.87
CA GLN A 389 -1.05 22.60 1.80
C GLN A 389 0.46 22.87 1.89
N ASP A 390 0.86 24.13 2.06
CA ASP A 390 2.27 24.51 2.06
C ASP A 390 3.00 23.96 3.30
N GLU A 391 2.42 24.12 4.49
CA GLU A 391 3.09 23.70 5.72
C GLU A 391 3.09 22.18 5.88
N VAL A 392 2.02 21.48 5.50
CA VAL A 392 2.01 20.01 5.54
C VAL A 392 3.04 19.44 4.58
N CYS A 393 3.13 19.96 3.35
CA CYS A 393 4.20 19.58 2.42
C CYS A 393 5.57 19.83 3.06
N ASN A 394 5.80 21.02 3.60
CA ASN A 394 7.07 21.36 4.25
C ASN A 394 7.43 20.41 5.40
N ILE A 395 6.48 20.11 6.29
CA ILE A 395 6.69 19.18 7.42
C ILE A 395 7.01 17.78 6.90
N MET A 396 6.20 17.25 5.98
CA MET A 396 6.39 15.91 5.42
C MET A 396 7.74 15.78 4.72
N GLU A 397 8.12 16.76 3.89
CA GLU A 397 9.40 16.76 3.19
C GLU A 397 10.60 16.88 4.14
N ASN A 398 10.42 17.39 5.37
CA ASN A 398 11.49 17.71 6.33
C ASN A 398 11.45 16.91 7.64
N VAL A 399 10.77 15.77 7.67
CA VAL A 399 10.84 14.83 8.82
C VAL A 399 12.28 14.39 9.10
N LEU A 400 12.99 13.96 8.05
CA LEU A 400 14.42 13.64 8.13
C LEU A 400 15.26 14.90 7.90
N GLU A 401 16.04 15.27 8.92
CA GLU A 401 17.02 16.35 8.87
C GLU A 401 18.30 15.92 8.16
N ASN A 402 19.05 16.88 7.58
CA ASN A 402 20.37 16.66 6.96
C ASN A 402 20.44 15.54 5.90
N LYS A 403 19.33 15.28 5.21
CA LYS A 403 19.23 14.26 4.16
C LYS A 403 19.86 14.71 2.83
N PRO A 404 20.47 13.78 2.06
CA PRO A 404 21.11 14.10 0.78
C PRO A 404 20.12 14.39 -0.36
N ILE A 405 18.84 14.02 -0.22
CA ILE A 405 17.76 14.24 -1.19
C ILE A 405 16.45 14.60 -0.49
N LYS A 406 15.55 15.32 -1.17
CA LYS A 406 14.21 15.63 -0.64
C LYS A 406 13.32 14.37 -0.61
N LEU A 407 12.51 14.24 0.44
CA LEU A 407 11.39 13.30 0.50
C LEU A 407 10.17 13.96 -0.13
N LYS A 408 10.20 14.12 -1.46
CA LYS A 408 9.22 14.92 -2.20
C LYS A 408 7.77 14.46 -1.90
N THR A 409 6.87 15.42 -1.71
CA THR A 409 5.43 15.18 -1.66
C THR A 409 4.73 15.69 -2.92
N ASP A 410 3.61 15.06 -3.28
CA ASP A 410 2.69 15.55 -4.28
C ASP A 410 1.33 15.83 -3.58
N ALA A 411 0.76 17.02 -3.79
CA ALA A 411 -0.42 17.50 -3.08
C ALA A 411 -1.52 17.91 -4.05
N LYS A 412 -2.77 17.54 -3.75
CA LYS A 412 -3.94 17.87 -4.57
C LYS A 412 -5.16 18.17 -3.71
N ILE A 413 -5.91 19.17 -4.15
CA ILE A 413 -7.15 19.62 -3.51
C ILE A 413 -8.32 19.31 -4.45
N GLY A 414 -9.39 18.76 -3.88
CA GLY A 414 -10.63 18.43 -4.60
C GLY A 414 -11.87 18.67 -3.74
N THR A 415 -13.05 18.60 -4.35
CA THR A 415 -14.32 18.62 -3.59
C THR A 415 -14.58 17.31 -2.85
N ASN A 416 -13.92 16.24 -3.30
CA ASN A 416 -13.99 14.90 -2.75
C ASN A 416 -12.61 14.21 -2.88
N TRP A 417 -12.45 13.06 -2.24
CA TRP A 417 -11.16 12.35 -2.22
C TRP A 417 -10.72 11.82 -3.60
N ARG A 418 -11.66 11.60 -4.54
CA ARG A 418 -11.30 11.21 -5.91
C ARG A 418 -10.62 12.35 -6.66
N GLU A 419 -11.18 13.57 -6.56
CA GLU A 419 -10.62 14.77 -7.19
C GLU A 419 -9.31 15.22 -6.56
N ALA A 420 -9.13 14.94 -5.27
CA ALA A 420 -7.90 15.22 -4.54
C ALA A 420 -6.75 14.24 -4.86
N LYS A 421 -6.81 13.45 -5.94
CA LYS A 421 -5.82 12.42 -6.29
C LYS A 421 -5.24 12.52 -7.69
#